data_AF-A0A812R6A9-F1
#
_entry.id   AF-A0A812R6A9-F1
#
_cell.length_a   1.000
_cell.length_b   1.000
_cell.length_c   1.000
_cell.angle_alpha   90.00
_cell.angle_beta   90.00
_cell.angle_gamma   90.00
#
_symmetry.space_group_name_H-M   'P 1'
#
loop_
_entity.id
_entity.type
_entity.pdbx_description
1 polymer ?
#
loop_
_entity_poly.entity_id
_entity_poly.type
_entity_poly.pdbx_seq_one_letter_code
_entity_poly.pdbx_strand_id
1 'polypeptide(L)'
;MAQVEHELGKAEKGYLKEMQQEQSDFDENLVDLAGIVDSFAQYSNLANIKEIYENVESVNERLKQASSQAKLFNSREALFGQESSDYTHLQQLQKEWEPFSQLWVTAYHWLEDSEKWMNGPFHEIDAKYCEQSVTTGAKTLFKTVKGLEKREDAGKVLQIARDIKGQIDAFQPYVPIARA
;
A
#
# COMPACT_ATOMS: atom_id res chain seq x y z
N MET A 1 45.96 -1.22 24.07
CA MET A 1 45.00 -0.20 24.57
C MET A 1 44.89 0.92 23.55
N ALA A 2 45.84 1.87 23.45
CA ALA A 2 45.76 3.01 22.53
C ALA A 2 45.55 2.67 21.04
N GLN A 3 46.22 1.62 20.52
CA GLN A 3 46.03 1.21 19.12
C GLN A 3 44.68 0.55 18.85
N VAL A 4 44.12 -0.16 19.84
CA VAL A 4 42.79 -0.78 19.73
C VAL A 4 41.70 0.28 19.77
N GLU A 5 41.82 1.28 20.66
CA GLU A 5 40.89 2.42 20.73
C GLU A 5 40.95 3.27 19.46
N HIS A 6 42.13 3.46 18.88
CA HIS A 6 42.29 4.19 17.62
C HIS A 6 41.61 3.48 16.44
N GLU A 7 41.82 2.16 16.31
CA GLU A 7 41.14 1.36 15.27
C GLU A 7 39.63 1.31 15.47
N LEU A 8 39.16 1.22 16.73
CA LEU A 8 37.73 1.24 17.06
C LEU A 8 37.08 2.56 16.63
N GLY A 9 37.68 3.70 16.98
CA GLY A 9 37.16 5.02 16.59
C GLY A 9 37.22 5.28 15.08
N LYS A 10 38.17 4.66 14.37
CA LYS A 10 38.24 4.73 12.90
C LYS A 10 37.12 3.91 12.25
N ALA A 11 36.85 2.71 12.78
CA ALA A 11 35.75 1.87 12.32
C ALA A 11 34.39 2.54 12.56
N GLU A 12 34.17 3.08 13.76
CA GLU A 12 32.94 3.80 14.14
C GLU A 12 32.64 4.97 13.18
N LYS A 13 33.64 5.80 12.90
CA LYS A 13 33.50 6.90 11.92
C LYS A 13 33.17 6.39 10.51
N GLY A 14 33.73 5.25 10.11
CA GLY A 14 33.42 4.62 8.83
C GLY A 14 31.96 4.18 8.76
N TYR A 15 31.49 3.46 9.77
CA TYR A 15 30.10 3.01 9.87
C TYR A 15 29.10 4.16 9.90
N LEU A 16 29.36 5.22 10.67
CA LEU A 16 28.48 6.37 10.75
C LEU A 16 28.36 7.08 9.38
N LYS A 17 29.48 7.18 8.64
CA LYS A 17 29.47 7.77 7.30
C LYS A 17 28.67 6.93 6.29
N GLU A 18 28.82 5.61 6.33
CA GLU A 18 28.06 4.69 5.50
C GLU A 18 26.56 4.78 5.82
N MET A 19 26.21 4.78 7.10
CA MET A 19 24.82 4.92 7.56
C MET A 19 24.21 6.24 7.10
N GLN A 20 24.94 7.36 7.20
CA GLN A 20 24.47 8.66 6.70
C GLN A 20 24.20 8.65 5.19
N GLN A 21 25.05 7.97 4.41
CA GLN A 21 24.81 7.81 2.97
C GLN A 21 23.55 6.97 2.71
N GLU A 22 23.40 5.84 3.40
CA GLU A 22 22.20 5.00 3.28
C GLU A 22 20.91 5.74 3.65
N GLN A 23 20.96 6.61 4.66
CA GLN A 23 19.83 7.46 5.06
C GLN A 23 19.51 8.54 4.03
N SER A 24 20.54 9.16 3.42
CA SER A 24 20.34 10.12 2.32
C SER A 24 19.68 9.45 1.12
N ASP A 25 20.18 8.29 0.70
CA ASP A 25 19.63 7.53 -0.42
C ASP A 25 18.19 7.08 -0.10
N PHE A 26 17.92 6.74 1.16
CA PHE A 26 16.59 6.39 1.63
C PHE A 26 15.59 7.54 1.51
N ASP A 27 15.99 8.76 1.91
CA ASP A 27 15.14 9.95 1.80
C ASP A 27 14.81 10.28 0.34
N GLU A 28 15.78 10.18 -0.58
CA GLU A 28 15.54 10.32 -2.02
C GLU A 28 14.52 9.30 -2.53
N ASN A 29 14.66 8.04 -2.11
CA ASN A 29 13.71 6.98 -2.47
C ASN A 29 12.28 7.24 -1.94
N LEU A 30 12.14 7.87 -0.76
CA LEU A 30 10.84 8.25 -0.22
C LEU A 30 10.19 9.39 -1.02
N VAL A 31 10.98 10.36 -1.48
CA VAL A 31 10.51 11.44 -2.36
C VAL A 31 9.97 10.87 -3.68
N ASP A 32 10.71 9.95 -4.30
CA ASP A 32 10.27 9.28 -5.52
C ASP A 32 8.97 8.48 -5.29
N LEU A 33 8.87 7.80 -4.14
CA LEU A 33 7.69 7.04 -3.79
C LEU A 33 6.47 7.94 -3.55
N ALA A 34 6.64 9.10 -2.93
CA ALA A 34 5.60 10.11 -2.79
C ALA A 34 5.10 10.60 -4.15
N GLY A 35 6.00 10.88 -5.10
CA GLY A 35 5.64 11.24 -6.47
C GLY A 35 4.82 10.16 -7.17
N ILE A 36 5.16 8.88 -6.96
CA ILE A 36 4.38 7.75 -7.47
C ILE A 36 2.99 7.74 -6.83
N VAL A 37 2.88 7.84 -5.49
CA VAL A 37 1.61 7.85 -4.78
C VAL A 37 0.68 8.95 -5.30
N ASP A 38 1.18 10.16 -5.53
CA ASP A 38 0.38 11.26 -6.07
C ASP A 38 -0.09 11.01 -7.51
N SER A 39 0.71 10.30 -8.31
CA SER A 39 0.30 9.95 -9.68
C SER A 39 -0.93 9.05 -9.71
N PHE A 40 -1.20 8.27 -8.65
CA PHE A 40 -2.37 7.38 -8.58
C PHE A 40 -3.71 8.11 -8.53
N ALA A 41 -3.73 9.39 -8.15
CA ALA A 41 -4.94 10.22 -8.22
C ALA A 41 -5.39 10.47 -9.68
N GLN A 42 -4.49 10.32 -10.65
CA GLN A 42 -4.76 10.60 -12.06
C GLN A 42 -5.42 9.44 -12.82
N TYR A 43 -5.35 8.21 -12.28
CA TYR A 43 -6.01 7.08 -12.90
C TYR A 43 -7.53 7.29 -12.99
N SER A 44 -8.10 7.01 -14.16
CA SER A 44 -9.45 7.44 -14.50
C SER A 44 -10.31 6.36 -15.16
N ASN A 45 -9.78 5.15 -15.34
CA ASN A 45 -10.53 4.03 -15.92
C ASN A 45 -9.97 2.68 -15.42
N LEU A 46 -10.70 1.62 -15.73
CA LEU A 46 -10.39 0.24 -15.34
C LEU A 46 -9.73 -0.57 -16.48
N ALA A 47 -9.39 0.05 -17.61
CA ALA A 47 -8.94 -0.67 -18.80
C ALA A 47 -7.64 -1.46 -18.55
N ASN A 48 -6.75 -0.90 -17.73
CA ASN A 48 -5.46 -1.51 -17.38
C ASN A 48 -5.44 -1.98 -15.92
N ILE A 49 -6.56 -2.46 -15.37
CA ILE A 49 -6.67 -2.81 -13.95
C ILE A 49 -5.57 -3.75 -13.46
N LYS A 50 -5.12 -4.70 -14.29
CA LYS A 50 -4.04 -5.62 -13.96
C LYS A 50 -2.68 -4.90 -13.79
N GLU A 51 -2.34 -4.02 -14.72
CA GLU A 51 -1.10 -3.22 -14.64
C GLU A 51 -1.14 -2.28 -13.42
N ILE A 52 -2.29 -1.65 -13.17
CA ILE A 52 -2.48 -0.79 -12.00
C ILE A 52 -2.31 -1.60 -10.70
N TYR A 53 -2.88 -2.80 -10.64
CA TYR A 53 -2.71 -3.72 -9.52
C TYR A 53 -1.24 -4.12 -9.31
N GLU A 54 -0.52 -4.49 -10.36
CA GLU A 54 0.91 -4.84 -10.27
C GLU A 54 1.76 -3.65 -9.76
N ASN A 55 1.45 -2.43 -10.21
CA ASN A 55 2.10 -1.21 -9.70
C ASN A 55 1.76 -0.97 -8.22
N VAL A 56 0.52 -1.22 -7.81
CA VAL A 56 0.10 -1.10 -6.40
C VAL A 56 0.88 -2.07 -5.51
N GLU A 57 1.02 -3.33 -5.94
CA GLU A 57 1.80 -4.32 -5.21
C GLU A 57 3.28 -3.95 -5.12
N SER A 58 3.84 -3.36 -6.18
CA SER A 58 5.19 -2.82 -6.14
C SER A 58 5.36 -1.72 -5.09
N VAL A 59 4.42 -0.76 -5.03
CA VAL A 59 4.45 0.33 -4.02
C VAL A 59 4.22 -0.22 -2.61
N ASN A 60 3.31 -1.17 -2.42
CA ASN A 60 3.08 -1.84 -1.14
C ASN A 60 4.37 -2.48 -0.60
N GLU A 61 5.10 -3.21 -1.44
CA GLU A 61 6.35 -3.85 -1.05
C GLU A 61 7.46 -2.82 -0.77
N ARG A 62 7.58 -1.76 -1.58
CA ARG A 62 8.53 -0.65 -1.32
C ARG A 62 8.28 0.04 0.01
N LEU A 63 7.02 0.36 0.36
CA LEU A 63 6.67 0.98 1.65
C LEU A 63 6.96 0.07 2.85
N LYS A 64 6.78 -1.25 2.68
CA LYS A 64 7.09 -2.25 3.70
C LYS A 64 8.60 -2.40 3.91
N GLN A 65 9.37 -2.41 2.82
CA GLN A 65 10.84 -2.39 2.89
C GLN A 65 11.33 -1.11 3.54
N ALA A 66 10.78 0.04 3.16
CA ALA A 66 11.13 1.32 3.76
C ALA A 66 10.87 1.36 5.27
N SER A 67 9.75 0.79 5.72
CA SER A 67 9.45 0.66 7.16
C SER A 67 10.43 -0.23 7.90
N SER A 68 10.95 -1.26 7.24
CA SER A 68 11.94 -2.17 7.82
C SER A 68 13.31 -1.49 7.90
N GLN A 69 13.67 -0.72 6.87
CA GLN A 69 14.91 0.04 6.81
C GLN A 69 14.94 1.18 7.85
N ALA A 70 13.85 1.93 8.01
CA ALA A 70 13.70 2.95 9.05
C ALA A 70 13.93 2.38 10.47
N LYS A 71 13.38 1.19 10.75
CA LYS A 71 13.61 0.49 12.03
C LYS A 71 15.07 0.05 12.19
N LEU A 72 15.71 -0.39 11.11
CA LEU A 72 17.11 -0.77 11.11
C LEU A 72 18.02 0.43 11.40
N PHE A 73 17.76 1.59 10.80
CA PHE A 73 18.48 2.83 11.09
C PHE A 73 18.34 3.23 12.56
N ASN A 74 17.12 3.30 13.09
CA ASN A 74 16.91 3.65 14.50
C ASN A 74 17.58 2.66 15.47
N SER A 75 17.62 1.37 15.11
CA SER A 75 18.35 0.35 15.88
C SER A 75 19.86 0.60 15.87
N ARG A 76 20.43 0.95 14.71
CA ARG A 76 21.86 1.27 14.56
C ARG A 76 22.23 2.55 15.31
N GLU A 77 21.44 3.60 15.18
CA GLU A 77 21.61 4.87 15.92
C GLU A 77 21.64 4.62 17.43
N ALA A 78 20.69 3.81 17.94
CA ALA A 78 20.65 3.44 19.35
C ALA A 78 21.90 2.67 19.82
N LEU A 79 22.48 1.79 18.99
CA LEU A 79 23.73 1.08 19.30
C LEU A 79 24.92 2.02 19.47
N PHE A 80 24.93 3.15 18.75
CA PHE A 80 25.95 4.19 18.85
C PHE A 80 25.56 5.33 19.83
N GLY A 81 24.45 5.18 20.55
CA GLY A 81 23.97 6.19 21.50
C GLY A 81 23.52 7.50 20.83
N GLN A 82 23.19 7.46 19.54
CA GLN A 82 22.61 8.59 18.80
C GLN A 82 21.10 8.70 19.05
N GLU A 83 20.57 9.90 18.89
CA GLU A 83 19.12 10.12 18.87
C GLU A 83 18.50 9.43 17.65
N SER A 84 17.34 8.80 17.82
CA SER A 84 16.65 8.13 16.72
C SER A 84 16.11 9.13 15.71
N SER A 85 16.32 8.83 14.43
CA SER A 85 15.76 9.61 13.33
C SER A 85 14.23 9.56 13.30
N ASP A 86 13.61 10.69 12.94
CA ASP A 86 12.17 10.83 12.80
C ASP A 86 11.70 10.45 11.39
N TYR A 87 11.01 9.30 11.28
CA TYR A 87 10.41 8.82 10.03
C TYR A 87 8.89 9.05 9.97
N THR A 88 8.38 10.10 10.62
CA THR A 88 6.95 10.47 10.57
C THR A 88 6.47 10.69 9.13
N HIS A 89 7.32 11.20 8.24
CA HIS A 89 6.97 11.38 6.82
C HIS A 89 6.61 10.06 6.12
N LEU A 90 7.35 8.97 6.38
CA LEU A 90 7.01 7.64 5.85
C LEU A 90 5.63 7.17 6.35
N GLN A 91 5.31 7.41 7.63
CA GLN A 91 4.00 7.05 8.17
C GLN A 91 2.87 7.86 7.53
N GLN A 92 3.13 9.13 7.21
CA GLN A 92 2.18 9.98 6.51
C GLN A 92 1.96 9.49 5.07
N LEU A 93 3.05 9.17 4.35
CA LEU A 93 3.00 8.61 3.01
C LEU A 93 2.19 7.30 2.96
N GLN A 94 2.39 6.41 3.94
CA GLN A 94 1.59 5.17 4.05
C GLN A 94 0.10 5.44 4.24
N LYS A 95 -0.26 6.44 5.06
CA LYS A 95 -1.67 6.84 5.26
C LYS A 95 -2.29 7.43 4.00
N GLU A 96 -1.52 8.18 3.22
CA GLU A 96 -1.95 8.76 1.96
C GLU A 96 -2.09 7.70 0.86
N TRP A 97 -1.23 6.68 0.88
CA TRP A 97 -1.26 5.56 -0.04
C TRP A 97 -2.42 4.60 0.19
N GLU A 98 -2.77 4.35 1.46
CA GLU A 98 -3.75 3.32 1.87
C GLU A 98 -5.06 3.33 1.06
N PRO A 99 -5.73 4.48 0.80
CA PRO A 99 -6.97 4.49 0.03
C PRO A 99 -6.77 4.03 -1.43
N PHE A 100 -5.65 4.37 -2.06
CA PHE A 100 -5.37 3.93 -3.44
C PHE A 100 -5.12 2.43 -3.48
N SER A 101 -4.29 1.92 -2.58
CA SER A 101 -4.00 0.49 -2.48
C SER A 101 -5.29 -0.32 -2.27
N GLN A 102 -6.09 0.08 -1.28
CA GLN A 102 -7.37 -0.56 -0.99
C GLN A 102 -8.32 -0.55 -2.18
N LEU A 103 -8.44 0.58 -2.90
CA LEU A 103 -9.29 0.68 -4.07
C LEU A 103 -8.87 -0.33 -5.14
N TRP A 104 -7.62 -0.25 -5.59
CA TRP A 104 -7.17 -0.94 -6.79
C TRP A 104 -7.02 -2.45 -6.57
N VAL A 105 -6.58 -2.87 -5.38
CA VAL A 105 -6.59 -4.29 -4.99
C VAL A 105 -8.02 -4.83 -4.94
N THR A 106 -8.95 -4.10 -4.30
CA THR A 106 -10.34 -4.54 -4.21
C THR A 106 -11.00 -4.57 -5.59
N ALA A 107 -10.75 -3.57 -6.43
CA ALA A 107 -11.31 -3.49 -7.79
C ALA A 107 -10.79 -4.62 -8.69
N TYR A 108 -9.48 -4.93 -8.64
CA TYR A 108 -8.89 -6.03 -9.40
C TYR A 108 -9.54 -7.37 -9.03
N HIS A 109 -9.55 -7.72 -7.74
CA HIS A 109 -10.17 -8.98 -7.30
C HIS A 109 -11.67 -9.01 -7.56
N TRP A 110 -12.37 -7.90 -7.33
CA TRP A 110 -13.80 -7.80 -7.61
C TRP A 110 -14.13 -8.11 -9.07
N LEU A 111 -13.41 -7.50 -10.02
CA LEU A 111 -13.67 -7.71 -11.44
C LEU A 111 -13.35 -9.14 -11.87
N GLU A 112 -12.28 -9.75 -11.35
CA GLU A 112 -11.98 -11.16 -11.66
C GLU A 112 -12.99 -12.13 -11.05
N ASP A 113 -13.36 -11.91 -9.79
CA ASP A 113 -14.21 -12.84 -9.04
C ASP A 113 -15.68 -12.72 -9.43
N SER A 114 -16.18 -11.49 -9.64
CA SER A 114 -17.57 -11.27 -10.06
C SER A 114 -17.84 -11.88 -11.44
N GLU A 115 -16.90 -11.78 -12.37
CA GLU A 115 -16.98 -12.44 -13.68
C GLU A 115 -17.07 -13.97 -13.53
N LYS A 116 -16.23 -14.57 -12.68
CA LYS A 116 -16.26 -16.01 -12.41
C LYS A 116 -17.57 -16.46 -11.75
N TRP A 117 -18.08 -15.69 -10.80
CA TRP A 117 -19.33 -16.06 -10.12
C TRP A 117 -20.57 -15.92 -11.00
N MET A 118 -20.56 -14.96 -11.93
CA MET A 118 -21.70 -14.71 -12.82
C MET A 118 -21.70 -15.59 -14.06
N ASN A 119 -20.51 -15.89 -14.61
CA ASN A 119 -20.38 -16.57 -15.91
C ASN A 119 -19.70 -17.94 -15.81
N GLY A 120 -19.12 -18.30 -14.66
CA GLY A 120 -18.48 -19.58 -14.42
C GLY A 120 -19.44 -20.69 -13.96
N PRO A 121 -18.97 -21.94 -13.92
CA PRO A 121 -19.77 -23.07 -13.44
C PRO A 121 -20.12 -22.91 -11.95
N PHE A 122 -21.40 -23.01 -11.61
CA PHE A 122 -21.89 -22.80 -10.23
C PHE A 122 -21.18 -23.67 -9.17
N HIS A 123 -20.81 -24.90 -9.52
CA HIS A 123 -20.16 -25.84 -8.60
C HIS A 123 -18.69 -25.49 -8.27
N GLU A 124 -18.07 -24.57 -9.02
CA GLU A 124 -16.72 -24.06 -8.75
C GLU A 124 -16.73 -22.86 -7.79
N ILE A 125 -17.92 -22.32 -7.47
CA ILE A 125 -18.06 -21.17 -6.60
C ILE A 125 -17.85 -21.60 -5.14
N ASP A 126 -16.77 -21.10 -4.53
CA ASP A 126 -16.63 -21.12 -3.07
C ASP A 126 -17.55 -20.05 -2.46
N ALA A 127 -18.72 -20.49 -1.98
CA ALA A 127 -19.73 -19.63 -1.40
C ALA A 127 -19.24 -18.84 -0.18
N LYS A 128 -18.34 -19.42 0.62
CA LYS A 128 -17.79 -18.75 1.82
C LYS A 128 -16.83 -17.65 1.40
N TYR A 129 -15.95 -17.94 0.45
CA TYR A 129 -15.05 -16.94 -0.13
C TYR A 129 -15.85 -15.80 -0.78
N CYS A 130 -16.87 -16.12 -1.58
CA CYS A 130 -17.74 -15.13 -2.21
C CYS A 130 -18.39 -14.18 -1.18
N GLU A 131 -19.04 -14.72 -0.15
CA GLU A 131 -19.66 -13.92 0.91
C GLU A 131 -18.64 -13.02 1.63
N GLN A 132 -17.46 -13.57 1.94
CA GLN A 132 -16.39 -12.85 2.61
C GLN A 132 -15.84 -11.71 1.74
N SER A 133 -15.58 -11.98 0.46
CA SER A 133 -15.03 -11.01 -0.50
C SER A 133 -16.01 -9.85 -0.74
N VAL A 134 -17.29 -10.14 -0.95
CA VAL A 134 -18.34 -9.10 -1.10
C VAL A 134 -18.46 -8.26 0.17
N THR A 135 -18.55 -8.90 1.35
CA THR A 135 -18.71 -8.18 2.62
C THR A 135 -17.48 -7.32 2.95
N THR A 136 -16.29 -7.86 2.73
CA THR A 136 -15.03 -7.16 3.00
C THR A 136 -14.82 -6.03 2.00
N GLY A 137 -15.01 -6.29 0.70
CA GLY A 137 -14.90 -5.28 -0.36
C GLY A 137 -15.83 -4.09 -0.12
N ALA A 138 -17.09 -4.33 0.24
CA ALA A 138 -18.05 -3.26 0.56
C ALA A 138 -17.59 -2.37 1.73
N LYS A 139 -17.06 -3.00 2.81
CA LYS A 139 -16.55 -2.28 3.99
C LYS A 139 -15.27 -1.51 3.67
N THR A 140 -14.36 -2.11 2.90
CA THR A 140 -13.12 -1.47 2.46
C THR A 140 -13.45 -0.25 1.62
N LEU A 141 -14.23 -0.40 0.54
CA LEU A 141 -14.55 0.70 -0.35
C LEU A 141 -15.35 1.82 0.32
N PHE A 142 -16.18 1.51 1.33
CA PHE A 142 -16.82 2.56 2.12
C PHE A 142 -15.80 3.45 2.85
N LYS A 143 -14.74 2.87 3.42
CA LYS A 143 -13.66 3.62 4.05
C LYS A 143 -12.79 4.33 3.00
N THR A 144 -12.49 3.64 1.90
CA THR A 144 -11.68 4.17 0.79
C THR A 144 -12.32 5.41 0.17
N VAL A 145 -13.62 5.37 -0.14
CA VAL A 145 -14.38 6.53 -0.66
C VAL A 145 -14.28 7.71 0.29
N LYS A 146 -14.50 7.49 1.60
CA LYS A 146 -14.35 8.56 2.61
C LYS A 146 -12.92 9.10 2.73
N GLY A 147 -11.92 8.27 2.47
CA GLY A 147 -10.52 8.68 2.45
C GLY A 147 -10.22 9.57 1.26
N LEU A 148 -10.65 9.15 0.06
CA LEU A 148 -10.46 9.88 -1.19
C LEU A 148 -11.27 11.18 -1.26
N GLU A 149 -12.44 11.25 -0.60
CA GLU A 149 -13.23 12.50 -0.49
C GLU A 149 -12.49 13.64 0.23
N LYS A 150 -11.46 13.33 1.02
CA LYS A 150 -10.63 14.35 1.69
C LYS A 150 -9.56 14.94 0.77
N ARG A 151 -9.36 14.37 -0.42
CA ARG A 151 -8.37 14.80 -1.41
C ARG A 151 -9.06 15.57 -2.53
N GLU A 152 -8.57 16.78 -2.81
CA GLU A 152 -9.13 17.64 -3.87
C GLU A 152 -8.78 17.13 -5.28
N ASP A 153 -7.63 16.46 -5.42
CA ASP A 153 -7.10 15.94 -6.69
C ASP A 153 -7.64 14.55 -7.08
N ALA A 154 -8.35 13.89 -6.18
CA ALA A 154 -8.78 12.50 -6.33
C ALA A 154 -10.13 12.32 -7.04
N GLY A 155 -10.69 13.35 -7.68
CA GLY A 155 -12.06 13.31 -8.24
C GLY A 155 -12.32 12.15 -9.21
N LYS A 156 -11.35 11.84 -10.08
CA LYS A 156 -11.47 10.75 -11.07
C LYS A 156 -11.44 9.37 -10.41
N VAL A 157 -10.44 9.12 -9.57
CA VAL A 157 -10.29 7.85 -8.85
C VAL A 157 -11.40 7.62 -7.82
N LEU A 158 -11.92 8.70 -7.23
CA LEU A 158 -13.08 8.67 -6.34
C LEU A 158 -14.33 8.18 -7.07
N GLN A 159 -14.53 8.59 -8.33
CA GLN A 159 -15.65 8.09 -9.12
C GLN A 159 -15.52 6.57 -9.35
N ILE A 160 -14.32 6.09 -9.68
CA ILE A 160 -14.07 4.64 -9.81
C ILE A 160 -14.38 3.91 -8.50
N ALA A 161 -13.96 4.45 -7.36
CA ALA A 161 -14.25 3.85 -6.06
C ALA A 161 -15.75 3.74 -5.78
N ARG A 162 -16.53 4.76 -6.16
CA ARG A 162 -18.00 4.75 -6.05
C ARG A 162 -18.63 3.73 -7.00
N ASP A 163 -18.12 3.63 -8.23
CA ASP A 163 -18.65 2.71 -9.24
C ASP A 163 -18.43 1.25 -8.81
N ILE A 164 -17.21 0.88 -8.41
CA ILE A 164 -16.90 -0.47 -7.91
C ILE A 164 -17.73 -0.76 -6.65
N LYS A 165 -17.83 0.19 -5.72
CA LYS A 165 -18.67 0.00 -4.52
C LYS A 165 -20.13 -0.26 -4.91
N GLY A 166 -20.67 0.48 -5.86
CA GLY A 166 -22.04 0.28 -6.36
C GLY A 166 -22.24 -1.10 -6.97
N GLN A 167 -21.26 -1.63 -7.70
CA GLN A 167 -21.30 -3.00 -8.22
C GLN A 167 -21.33 -4.04 -7.09
N ILE A 168 -20.46 -3.91 -6.08
CA ILE A 168 -20.44 -4.82 -4.93
C ILE A 168 -21.76 -4.76 -4.15
N ASP A 169 -22.28 -3.55 -3.88
CA ASP A 169 -23.54 -3.36 -3.18
C ASP A 169 -24.71 -4.00 -3.96
N ALA A 170 -24.73 -3.83 -5.29
CA ALA A 170 -25.74 -4.45 -6.16
C ALA A 170 -25.62 -5.98 -6.22
N PHE A 171 -24.45 -6.54 -5.93
CA PHE A 171 -24.23 -7.99 -5.90
C PHE A 171 -24.66 -8.64 -4.58
N GLN A 172 -24.71 -7.90 -3.47
CA GLN A 172 -25.06 -8.45 -2.15
C GLN A 172 -26.33 -9.33 -2.13
N PRO A 173 -27.43 -8.99 -2.82
CA PRO A 173 -28.63 -9.83 -2.86
C PRO A 173 -28.45 -11.21 -3.50
N TYR A 174 -27.41 -11.41 -4.34
CA TYR A 174 -27.14 -12.68 -5.01
C TYR A 174 -26.25 -13.62 -4.18
N VAL A 175 -25.55 -13.10 -3.16
CA VAL A 175 -24.67 -13.91 -2.29
C VAL A 175 -25.39 -15.09 -1.63
N PRO A 176 -26.63 -14.96 -1.12
CA PRO A 176 -27.36 -16.10 -0.57
C PRO A 176 -27.68 -17.19 -1.60
N ILE A 177 -27.77 -16.84 -2.89
CA ILE A 177 -28.04 -17.80 -3.97
C ILE A 177 -26.80 -18.66 -4.25
N ALA A 178 -25.60 -18.09 -4.14
CA ALA A 178 -24.36 -18.85 -4.25
C ALA A 178 -24.17 -19.92 -3.15
N ARG A 179 -24.97 -19.86 -2.08
CA ARG A 179 -24.95 -20.83 -0.96
C ARG A 179 -25.97 -21.96 -1.12
N ALA A 180 -26.91 -21.85 -2.04
CA ALA A 180 -28.04 -22.76 -2.22
C ALA A 180 -27.67 -23.96 -3.10
#